data_AF-W7X1H5-F1
#
_entry.id   AF-W7X1H5-F1
#
_cell.length_a   1.000
_cell.length_b   1.000
_cell.length_c   1.000
_cell.angle_alpha   90.00
_cell.angle_beta   90.00
_cell.angle_gamma   90.00
#
_symmetry.space_group_name_H-M   'P 1'
#
loop_
_entity.id
_entity.type
_entity.pdbx_description
1 polymer ?
#
loop_
_entity_poly.entity_id
_entity_poly.type
_entity_poly.pdbx_seq_one_letter_code
_entity_poly.pdbx_strand_id
1 'polypeptide(L)'
;MIQQIKYYNKLEEFLNSSLQSHQVLHIDQMNQIGAIGAKSLSSALANCTNLQNLILKLRNNKIGDQGALALGSALANCTNLQNLILYLGDNKIGVIGASGLGSALANCSNLSNLVINLDENQIGAKGALGLGSALANCTNLSSLVIDLAGNLIGQVGALSLSSALINCTNLSNLTLYLGGNQIGDKGALGLGSDLANYTNLSNLTLDLGINKINALGASGLGSALANCTNLSNLTLYLHGNQIGDKGALGLGSGLANSTNLQNLTLILSGNQVGDIGASGLASALANCTNLSNLTFNLSHNKIGEIGASGLGSSLANYSNLSNLALILWQKQFICFGQ
;
A
#
# COMPACT_ATOMS: atom_id res chain seq x y z
N MET A 1 -3.09 33.42 -6.07
CA MET A 1 -4.08 33.60 -4.98
C MET A 1 -3.85 32.43 -4.02
N ILE A 2 -3.42 32.67 -2.79
CA ILE A 2 -3.19 31.59 -1.81
C ILE A 2 -4.57 31.06 -1.41
N GLN A 3 -4.90 29.83 -1.79
CA GLN A 3 -6.16 29.20 -1.37
C GLN A 3 -6.12 28.98 0.15
N GLN A 4 -7.04 29.61 0.89
CA GLN A 4 -7.14 29.44 2.33
C GLN A 4 -7.73 28.06 2.63
N ILE A 5 -7.01 27.24 3.42
CA ILE A 5 -7.52 25.96 3.93
C ILE A 5 -8.62 26.25 4.94
N LYS A 6 -9.81 25.65 4.75
CA LYS A 6 -10.87 25.64 5.77
C LYS A 6 -10.82 24.35 6.56
N TYR A 7 -10.86 24.47 7.89
CA TYR A 7 -10.76 23.35 8.81
C TYR A 7 -12.02 23.25 9.67
N TYR A 8 -12.57 22.04 9.79
CA TYR A 8 -13.71 21.77 10.67
C TYR A 8 -13.42 20.53 11.52
N ASN A 9 -13.60 20.65 12.82
CA ASN A 9 -13.55 19.54 13.78
C ASN A 9 -14.92 19.15 14.35
N LYS A 10 -15.96 19.92 14.05
CA LYS A 10 -17.35 19.62 14.40
C LYS A 10 -18.21 19.62 13.15
N LEU A 11 -19.08 18.62 13.07
CA LEU A 11 -20.01 18.47 11.96
C LEU A 11 -20.91 19.70 11.80
N GLU A 12 -21.48 20.20 12.88
CA GLU A 12 -22.39 21.36 12.85
C GLU A 12 -21.75 22.62 12.26
N GLU A 13 -20.47 22.89 12.59
CA GLU A 13 -19.75 24.05 12.04
C GLU A 13 -19.57 23.93 10.52
N PHE A 14 -19.27 22.73 10.02
CA PHE A 14 -19.22 22.47 8.58
C PHE A 14 -20.60 22.60 7.93
N LEU A 15 -21.64 22.03 8.53
CA LEU A 15 -22.99 22.08 7.99
C LEU A 15 -23.53 23.51 7.85
N ASN A 16 -23.14 24.40 8.76
CA ASN A 16 -23.56 25.81 8.77
C ASN A 16 -22.64 26.74 7.96
N SER A 17 -21.64 26.20 7.28
CA SER A 17 -20.67 26.98 6.49
C SER A 17 -21.15 27.27 5.06
N SER A 18 -20.45 28.18 4.37
CA SER A 18 -20.73 28.46 2.95
C SER A 18 -20.15 27.35 2.06
N LEU A 19 -20.89 26.26 1.87
CA LEU A 19 -20.42 25.02 1.24
C LEU A 19 -19.77 25.22 -0.14
N GLN A 20 -20.37 26.05 -1.01
CA GLN A 20 -19.85 26.32 -2.36
C GLN A 20 -18.56 27.15 -2.38
N SER A 21 -18.20 27.81 -1.28
CA SER A 21 -16.97 28.60 -1.20
C SER A 21 -15.71 27.77 -0.99
N HIS A 22 -15.85 26.48 -0.64
CA HIS A 22 -14.73 25.61 -0.32
C HIS A 22 -14.00 25.13 -1.58
N GLN A 23 -12.73 25.50 -1.68
CA GLN A 23 -11.78 24.94 -2.65
C GLN A 23 -10.80 23.97 -1.98
N VAL A 24 -10.41 24.24 -0.74
CA VAL A 24 -9.53 23.40 0.08
C VAL A 24 -10.16 23.18 1.45
N LEU A 25 -10.48 21.93 1.75
CA LEU A 25 -11.26 21.54 2.92
C LEU A 25 -10.55 20.42 3.69
N HIS A 26 -10.44 20.59 5.00
CA HIS A 26 -9.98 19.57 5.93
C HIS A 26 -11.04 19.36 7.01
N ILE A 27 -11.55 18.15 7.08
CA ILE A 27 -12.49 17.70 8.09
C ILE A 27 -11.81 16.63 8.94
N ASP A 28 -11.74 16.85 10.25
CA ASP A 28 -11.12 15.95 11.23
C ASP A 28 -12.02 15.74 12.45
N GLN A 29 -11.73 14.71 13.25
CA GLN A 29 -12.25 14.49 14.61
C GLN A 29 -13.77 14.51 14.77
N MET A 30 -14.51 14.21 13.71
CA MET A 30 -15.91 13.84 13.87
C MET A 30 -15.90 12.45 14.51
N ASN A 31 -16.20 12.32 15.80
CA ASN A 31 -16.19 11.03 16.50
C ASN A 31 -17.60 10.44 16.60
N GLN A 32 -17.71 9.14 16.30
CA GLN A 32 -18.94 8.36 16.41
C GLN A 32 -20.13 8.89 15.60
N ILE A 33 -19.88 9.49 14.43
CA ILE A 33 -20.99 10.01 13.60
C ILE A 33 -21.94 8.92 13.12
N GLY A 34 -21.47 7.67 13.04
CA GLY A 34 -22.24 6.54 12.56
C GLY A 34 -22.80 6.76 11.15
N ALA A 35 -23.82 5.98 10.78
CA ALA A 35 -24.44 6.11 9.46
C ALA A 35 -25.18 7.44 9.27
N ILE A 36 -25.84 7.96 10.32
CA ILE A 36 -26.65 9.19 10.24
C ILE A 36 -25.75 10.40 10.03
N GLY A 37 -24.72 10.58 10.86
CA GLY A 37 -23.82 11.72 10.72
C GLY A 37 -22.95 11.60 9.46
N ALA A 38 -22.58 10.39 9.02
CA ALA A 38 -21.96 10.19 7.71
C ALA A 38 -22.87 10.67 6.58
N LYS A 39 -24.17 10.38 6.64
CA LYS A 39 -25.15 10.87 5.66
C LYS A 39 -25.28 12.39 5.71
N SER A 40 -25.39 13.01 6.88
CA SER A 40 -25.45 14.47 7.03
C SER A 40 -24.21 15.15 6.47
N LEU A 41 -23.02 14.63 6.79
CA LEU A 41 -21.75 15.07 6.23
C LEU A 41 -21.75 14.96 4.70
N SER A 42 -22.17 13.81 4.18
CA SER A 42 -22.25 13.54 2.73
C SER A 42 -23.18 14.54 2.04
N SER A 43 -24.34 14.82 2.61
CA SER A 43 -25.28 15.81 2.06
C SER A 43 -24.67 17.21 1.96
N ALA A 44 -23.85 17.62 2.92
CA ALA A 44 -23.14 18.90 2.84
C ALA A 44 -21.96 18.85 1.85
N LEU A 45 -21.15 17.79 1.85
CA LEU A 45 -20.06 17.61 0.89
C LEU A 45 -20.55 17.60 -0.56
N ALA A 46 -21.72 17.04 -0.83
CA ALA A 46 -22.34 17.02 -2.16
C ALA A 46 -22.58 18.43 -2.75
N ASN A 47 -22.60 19.47 -1.91
CA ASN A 47 -22.76 20.87 -2.30
C ASN A 47 -21.42 21.62 -2.42
N CYS A 48 -20.29 20.98 -2.13
CA CYS A 48 -18.95 21.56 -2.25
C CYS A 48 -18.41 21.38 -3.69
N THR A 49 -19.14 21.88 -4.69
CA THR A 49 -18.84 21.62 -6.12
C THR A 49 -17.55 22.27 -6.63
N ASN A 50 -17.01 23.27 -5.92
CA ASN A 50 -15.76 23.94 -6.26
C ASN A 50 -14.52 23.32 -5.59
N LEU A 51 -14.70 22.17 -4.92
CA LEU A 51 -13.65 21.54 -4.12
C LEU A 51 -12.55 20.96 -5.00
N GLN A 52 -11.31 21.36 -4.75
CA GLN A 52 -10.10 20.90 -5.43
C GLN A 52 -9.28 19.96 -4.54
N ASN A 53 -9.26 20.23 -3.23
CA ASN A 53 -8.48 19.48 -2.25
C ASN A 53 -9.34 19.12 -1.05
N LEU A 54 -9.46 17.83 -0.76
CA LEU A 54 -10.20 17.34 0.40
C LEU A 54 -9.33 16.40 1.24
N ILE A 55 -9.25 16.71 2.54
CA ILE A 55 -8.80 15.77 3.57
C ILE A 55 -9.99 15.47 4.45
N LEU A 56 -10.40 14.21 4.48
CA LEU A 56 -11.51 13.73 5.29
C LEU A 56 -11.04 12.61 6.22
N LYS A 57 -10.96 12.91 7.52
CA LYS A 57 -10.56 11.95 8.55
C LYS A 57 -11.76 11.48 9.35
N LEU A 58 -12.15 10.23 9.09
CA LEU A 58 -13.32 9.55 9.66
C LEU A 58 -12.95 8.15 10.19
N ARG A 59 -11.70 7.96 10.61
CA ARG A 59 -11.28 6.74 11.29
C ARG A 59 -12.13 6.51 12.55
N ASN A 60 -12.47 5.26 12.89
CA ASN A 60 -13.18 4.91 14.13
C ASN A 60 -14.51 5.66 14.32
N ASN A 61 -15.37 5.60 13.31
CA ASN A 61 -16.64 6.34 13.29
C ASN A 61 -17.89 5.47 13.19
N LYS A 62 -17.74 4.14 13.25
CA LYS A 62 -18.84 3.18 13.09
C LYS A 62 -19.59 3.37 11.76
N ILE A 63 -18.90 3.83 10.72
CA ILE A 63 -19.45 4.00 9.37
C ILE A 63 -19.59 2.62 8.74
N GLY A 64 -20.82 2.25 8.38
CA GLY A 64 -21.11 1.04 7.62
C GLY A 64 -21.23 1.32 6.11
N ASP A 65 -21.58 0.28 5.36
CA ASP A 65 -21.75 0.35 3.89
C ASP A 65 -22.61 1.52 3.41
N GLN A 66 -23.73 1.80 4.08
CA GLN A 66 -24.63 2.89 3.68
C GLN A 66 -24.00 4.28 3.89
N GLY A 67 -23.17 4.44 4.93
CA GLY A 67 -22.45 5.70 5.17
C GLY A 67 -21.33 5.89 4.16
N ALA A 68 -20.58 4.82 3.85
CA ALA A 68 -19.55 4.83 2.81
C ALA A 68 -20.14 5.10 1.42
N LEU A 69 -21.29 4.51 1.10
CA LEU A 69 -22.01 4.76 -0.15
C LEU A 69 -22.48 6.21 -0.26
N ALA A 70 -23.06 6.77 0.82
CA ALA A 70 -23.45 8.17 0.86
C ALA A 70 -22.26 9.11 0.66
N LEU A 71 -21.12 8.81 1.31
CA LEU A 71 -19.88 9.57 1.14
C LEU A 71 -19.38 9.51 -0.30
N GLY A 72 -19.35 8.31 -0.90
CA GLY A 72 -19.03 8.13 -2.30
C GLY A 72 -19.91 9.01 -3.18
N SER A 73 -21.24 8.86 -3.08
CA SER A 73 -22.19 9.64 -3.89
C SER A 73 -22.00 11.15 -3.74
N ALA A 74 -21.64 11.65 -2.56
CA ALA A 74 -21.33 13.06 -2.37
C ALA A 74 -20.04 13.49 -3.07
N LEU A 75 -18.99 12.67 -3.00
CA LEU A 75 -17.71 12.93 -3.67
C LEU A 75 -17.85 12.95 -5.20
N ALA A 76 -18.77 12.17 -5.78
CA ALA A 76 -19.04 12.21 -7.21
C ALA A 76 -19.47 13.61 -7.71
N ASN A 77 -20.04 14.46 -6.85
CA ASN A 77 -20.40 15.84 -7.19
C ASN A 77 -19.20 16.81 -7.13
N CYS A 78 -18.09 16.39 -6.53
CA CYS A 78 -16.86 17.18 -6.41
C CYS A 78 -15.97 16.96 -7.65
N THR A 79 -16.48 17.25 -8.85
CA THR A 79 -15.81 16.92 -10.12
C THR A 79 -14.50 17.70 -10.36
N ASN A 80 -14.29 18.79 -9.63
CA ASN A 80 -13.05 19.58 -9.66
C ASN A 80 -11.93 19.03 -8.75
N LEU A 81 -12.17 17.90 -8.06
CA LEU A 81 -11.25 17.35 -7.08
C LEU A 81 -9.97 16.83 -7.76
N GLN A 82 -8.83 17.37 -7.32
CA GLN A 82 -7.49 17.03 -7.79
C GLN A 82 -6.72 16.20 -6.77
N ASN A 83 -6.97 16.45 -5.48
CA ASN A 83 -6.33 15.75 -4.37
C ASN A 83 -7.39 15.31 -3.35
N LEU A 84 -7.41 14.00 -3.07
CA LEU A 84 -8.30 13.41 -2.07
C LEU A 84 -7.49 12.56 -1.09
N ILE A 85 -7.65 12.86 0.20
CA ILE A 85 -7.17 12.02 1.30
C ILE A 85 -8.38 11.62 2.15
N LEU A 86 -8.68 10.33 2.16
CA LEU A 86 -9.83 9.75 2.83
C LEU A 86 -9.38 8.70 3.85
N TYR A 87 -9.47 9.01 5.13
CA TYR A 87 -9.20 8.05 6.21
C TYR A 87 -10.50 7.49 6.76
N LEU A 88 -10.78 6.24 6.43
CA LEU A 88 -11.96 5.48 6.83
C LEU A 88 -11.60 4.17 7.56
N GLY A 89 -10.36 4.04 8.04
CA GLY A 89 -9.95 2.88 8.82
C GLY A 89 -10.75 2.66 10.10
N ASP A 90 -10.72 1.45 10.65
CA ASP A 90 -11.43 1.07 11.88
C ASP A 90 -12.93 1.42 11.82
N ASN A 91 -13.61 0.92 10.79
CA ASN A 91 -15.04 1.15 10.56
C ASN A 91 -15.75 -0.19 10.27
N LYS A 92 -16.96 -0.15 9.73
CA LYS A 92 -17.77 -1.34 9.39
C LYS A 92 -18.07 -1.40 7.90
N ILE A 93 -17.13 -0.92 7.07
CA ILE A 93 -17.25 -0.91 5.62
C ILE A 93 -16.99 -2.32 5.09
N GLY A 94 -17.95 -2.86 4.37
CA GLY A 94 -17.88 -4.13 3.69
C GLY A 94 -17.84 -3.97 2.17
N VAL A 95 -18.35 -4.98 1.48
CA VAL A 95 -18.31 -5.07 0.01
C VAL A 95 -19.09 -3.95 -0.67
N ILE A 96 -20.27 -3.59 -0.14
CA ILE A 96 -21.15 -2.61 -0.77
C ILE A 96 -20.56 -1.21 -0.61
N GLY A 97 -20.05 -0.88 0.58
CA GLY A 97 -19.46 0.42 0.85
C GLY A 97 -18.17 0.64 0.07
N ALA A 98 -17.28 -0.37 0.00
CA ALA A 98 -16.05 -0.28 -0.78
C ALA A 98 -16.31 -0.10 -2.28
N SER A 99 -17.22 -0.90 -2.84
CA SER A 99 -17.64 -0.77 -4.24
C SER A 99 -18.29 0.59 -4.52
N GLY A 100 -19.18 1.05 -3.62
CA GLY A 100 -19.87 2.33 -3.74
C GLY A 100 -18.92 3.54 -3.68
N LEU A 101 -17.92 3.50 -2.79
CA LEU A 101 -16.85 4.50 -2.76
C LEU A 101 -16.08 4.51 -4.09
N GLY A 102 -15.65 3.34 -4.56
CA GLY A 102 -14.95 3.22 -5.84
C GLY A 102 -15.76 3.80 -7.00
N SER A 103 -16.98 3.32 -7.22
CA SER A 103 -17.84 3.75 -8.33
C SER A 103 -18.07 5.26 -8.37
N ALA A 104 -18.12 5.90 -7.20
CA ALA A 104 -18.33 7.33 -7.13
C ALA A 104 -17.04 8.13 -7.41
N LEU A 105 -15.89 7.64 -6.93
CA LEU A 105 -14.57 8.23 -7.23
C LEU A 105 -14.24 8.20 -8.72
N ALA A 106 -14.78 7.25 -9.49
CA ALA A 106 -14.65 7.22 -10.94
C ALA A 106 -15.16 8.51 -11.64
N ASN A 107 -16.05 9.28 -10.99
CA ASN A 107 -16.52 10.57 -11.52
C ASN A 107 -15.57 11.73 -11.22
N CYS A 108 -14.57 11.54 -10.35
CA CYS A 108 -13.54 12.51 -10.04
C CYS A 108 -12.41 12.41 -11.08
N SER A 109 -12.72 12.67 -12.36
CA SER A 109 -11.79 12.46 -13.47
C SER A 109 -10.54 13.35 -13.42
N ASN A 110 -10.57 14.46 -12.67
CA ASN A 110 -9.43 15.36 -12.46
C ASN A 110 -8.49 14.90 -11.33
N LEU A 111 -8.79 13.77 -10.67
CA LEU A 111 -8.03 13.30 -9.53
C LEU A 111 -6.62 12.85 -9.96
N SER A 112 -5.61 13.52 -9.42
CA SER A 112 -4.20 13.26 -9.71
C SER A 112 -3.48 12.57 -8.54
N ASN A 113 -3.96 12.80 -7.32
CA ASN A 113 -3.47 12.18 -6.10
C ASN A 113 -4.63 11.65 -5.26
N LEU A 114 -4.59 10.36 -4.94
CA LEU A 114 -5.57 9.70 -4.08
C LEU A 114 -4.88 8.94 -2.96
N VAL A 115 -5.25 9.26 -1.72
CA VAL A 115 -4.99 8.44 -0.55
C VAL A 115 -6.32 7.96 -0.01
N ILE A 116 -6.51 6.64 0.02
CA ILE A 116 -7.68 6.00 0.63
C ILE A 116 -7.22 4.97 1.66
N ASN A 117 -7.53 5.23 2.92
CA ASN A 117 -7.25 4.32 4.02
C ASN A 117 -8.56 3.68 4.49
N LEU A 118 -8.61 2.36 4.38
CA LEU A 118 -9.73 1.47 4.66
C LEU A 118 -9.26 0.28 5.50
N ASP A 119 -8.17 0.44 6.27
CA ASP A 119 -7.67 -0.63 7.14
C ASP A 119 -8.69 -0.99 8.23
N GLU A 120 -8.59 -2.20 8.77
CA GLU A 120 -9.45 -2.68 9.87
C GLU A 120 -10.94 -2.47 9.56
N ASN A 121 -11.38 -3.00 8.41
CA ASN A 121 -12.77 -3.01 7.95
C ASN A 121 -13.17 -4.46 7.59
N GLN A 122 -14.29 -4.63 6.88
CA GLN A 122 -14.83 -5.95 6.51
C GLN A 122 -14.82 -6.16 5.00
N ILE A 123 -13.84 -5.59 4.31
CA ILE A 123 -13.76 -5.60 2.84
C ILE A 123 -13.26 -6.97 2.38
N GLY A 124 -14.14 -7.69 1.69
CA GLY A 124 -13.80 -8.95 1.04
C GLY A 124 -13.26 -8.78 -0.39
N ALA A 125 -12.87 -9.89 -1.02
CA ALA A 125 -12.39 -9.90 -2.41
C ALA A 125 -13.28 -9.14 -3.41
N LYS A 126 -14.62 -9.25 -3.29
CA LYS A 126 -15.56 -8.53 -4.15
C LYS A 126 -15.52 -7.01 -3.94
N GLY A 127 -15.30 -6.56 -2.71
CA GLY A 127 -15.15 -5.13 -2.41
C GLY A 127 -13.84 -4.57 -2.96
N ALA A 128 -12.76 -5.35 -2.88
CA ALA A 128 -11.47 -5.02 -3.49
C ALA A 128 -11.58 -4.88 -5.02
N LEU A 129 -12.26 -5.82 -5.68
CA LEU A 129 -12.55 -5.77 -7.11
C LEU A 129 -13.37 -4.52 -7.44
N GLY A 130 -14.47 -4.26 -6.72
CA GLY A 130 -15.32 -3.09 -6.97
C GLY A 130 -14.59 -1.76 -6.80
N LEU A 131 -13.73 -1.66 -5.78
CA LEU A 131 -12.86 -0.50 -5.58
C LEU A 131 -11.87 -0.35 -6.74
N GLY A 132 -11.12 -1.41 -7.07
CA GLY A 132 -10.13 -1.39 -8.14
C GLY A 132 -10.72 -1.07 -9.50
N SER A 133 -11.80 -1.76 -9.91
CA SER A 133 -12.45 -1.58 -11.21
C SER A 133 -12.96 -0.17 -11.42
N ALA A 134 -13.38 0.50 -10.34
CA ALA A 134 -13.85 1.86 -10.45
C ALA A 134 -12.70 2.88 -10.48
N LEU A 135 -11.65 2.67 -9.68
CA LEU A 135 -10.44 3.50 -9.72
C LEU A 135 -9.70 3.40 -11.06
N ALA A 136 -9.89 2.31 -11.81
CA ALA A 136 -9.41 2.16 -13.19
C ALA A 136 -9.86 3.29 -14.13
N ASN A 137 -10.96 3.99 -13.82
CA ASN A 137 -11.45 5.13 -14.60
C ASN A 137 -10.78 6.46 -14.22
N CYS A 138 -10.01 6.50 -13.13
CA CYS A 138 -9.27 7.69 -12.69
C CYS A 138 -7.93 7.78 -13.44
N THR A 139 -7.98 7.91 -14.76
CA THR A 139 -6.81 7.82 -15.65
C THR A 139 -5.77 8.93 -15.45
N ASN A 140 -6.14 10.04 -14.78
CA ASN A 140 -5.23 11.12 -14.42
C ASN A 140 -4.43 10.85 -13.12
N LEU A 141 -4.66 9.73 -12.43
CA LEU A 141 -3.92 9.39 -11.22
C LEU A 141 -2.43 9.20 -11.52
N SER A 142 -1.63 10.02 -10.86
CA SER A 142 -0.17 9.94 -10.87
C SER A 142 0.39 9.36 -9.56
N SER A 143 -0.38 9.49 -8.47
CA SER A 143 -0.07 8.94 -7.15
C SER A 143 -1.31 8.31 -6.52
N LEU A 144 -1.16 7.06 -6.08
CA LEU A 144 -2.21 6.27 -5.45
C LEU A 144 -1.67 5.57 -4.20
N VAL A 145 -2.33 5.82 -3.07
CA VAL A 145 -2.12 5.10 -1.81
C VAL A 145 -3.44 4.44 -1.43
N ILE A 146 -3.43 3.10 -1.37
CA ILE A 146 -4.55 2.32 -0.87
C ILE A 146 -4.08 1.55 0.35
N ASP A 147 -4.71 1.80 1.49
CA ASP A 147 -4.52 1.00 2.70
C ASP A 147 -5.74 0.13 2.95
N LEU A 148 -5.56 -1.19 2.86
CA LEU A 148 -6.54 -2.23 3.07
C LEU A 148 -6.03 -3.25 4.11
N ALA A 149 -5.08 -2.88 4.95
CA ALA A 149 -4.56 -3.79 5.98
C ALA A 149 -5.70 -4.27 6.92
N GLY A 150 -5.60 -5.50 7.44
CA GLY A 150 -6.59 -6.03 8.38
C GLY A 150 -8.00 -6.19 7.79
N ASN A 151 -8.12 -6.66 6.53
CA ASN A 151 -9.39 -6.93 5.86
C ASN A 151 -9.51 -8.42 5.45
N LEU A 152 -10.47 -8.75 4.58
CA LEU A 152 -10.77 -10.11 4.10
C LEU A 152 -10.49 -10.25 2.60
N ILE A 153 -9.47 -9.55 2.09
CA ILE A 153 -9.21 -9.40 0.65
C ILE A 153 -8.88 -10.74 0.00
N GLY A 154 -8.02 -11.55 0.64
CA GLY A 154 -7.60 -12.86 0.15
C GLY A 154 -6.86 -12.81 -1.20
N GLN A 155 -6.51 -14.00 -1.70
CA GLN A 155 -5.83 -14.16 -3.00
C GLN A 155 -6.59 -13.49 -4.15
N VAL A 156 -7.89 -13.76 -4.28
CA VAL A 156 -8.71 -13.29 -5.42
C VAL A 156 -8.87 -11.78 -5.38
N GLY A 157 -9.04 -11.19 -4.20
CA GLY A 157 -9.17 -9.74 -4.05
C GLY A 157 -7.89 -9.00 -4.41
N ALA A 158 -6.73 -9.52 -3.99
CA ALA A 158 -5.44 -8.90 -4.31
C ALA A 158 -5.18 -8.88 -5.82
N LEU A 159 -5.40 -10.01 -6.50
CA LEU A 159 -5.29 -10.10 -7.96
C LEU A 159 -6.29 -9.17 -8.66
N SER A 160 -7.55 -9.15 -8.20
CA SER A 160 -8.58 -8.30 -8.79
C SER A 160 -8.24 -6.81 -8.69
N LEU A 161 -7.69 -6.39 -7.53
CA LEU A 161 -7.28 -5.02 -7.30
C LEU A 161 -6.11 -4.63 -8.22
N SER A 162 -5.07 -5.46 -8.33
CA SER A 162 -3.91 -5.18 -9.17
C SER A 162 -4.23 -5.23 -10.67
N SER A 163 -5.07 -6.17 -11.10
CA SER A 163 -5.50 -6.25 -12.50
C SER A 163 -6.34 -5.05 -12.90
N ALA A 164 -7.18 -4.55 -12.00
CA ALA A 164 -8.07 -3.43 -12.32
C ALA A 164 -7.33 -2.09 -12.44
N LEU A 165 -6.32 -1.85 -11.60
CA LEU A 165 -5.57 -0.60 -11.57
C LEU A 165 -4.62 -0.41 -12.76
N ILE A 166 -4.47 -1.39 -13.65
CA ILE A 166 -3.62 -1.32 -14.86
C ILE A 166 -3.99 -0.16 -15.80
N ASN A 167 -5.26 0.27 -15.78
CA ASN A 167 -5.75 1.37 -16.62
C ASN A 167 -5.34 2.76 -16.09
N CYS A 168 -4.80 2.85 -14.87
CA CYS A 168 -4.19 4.08 -14.35
C CYS A 168 -2.81 4.27 -14.99
N THR A 169 -2.78 4.50 -16.30
CA THR A 169 -1.55 4.50 -17.10
C THR A 169 -0.57 5.62 -16.73
N ASN A 170 -1.03 6.71 -16.10
CA ASN A 170 -0.17 7.79 -15.60
C ASN A 170 0.44 7.52 -14.22
N LEU A 171 0.16 6.36 -13.61
CA LEU A 171 0.56 6.07 -12.25
C LEU A 171 2.07 5.86 -12.16
N SER A 172 2.74 6.79 -11.47
CA SER A 172 4.18 6.74 -11.21
C SER A 172 4.51 6.38 -9.76
N ASN A 173 3.55 6.60 -8.85
CA ASN A 173 3.67 6.29 -7.43
C ASN A 173 2.51 5.41 -6.98
N LEU A 174 2.81 4.19 -6.54
CA LEU A 174 1.82 3.26 -6.00
C LEU A 174 2.24 2.80 -4.61
N THR A 175 1.34 2.96 -3.64
CA THR A 175 1.47 2.35 -2.32
C THR A 175 0.25 1.48 -2.05
N LEU A 176 0.48 0.20 -1.81
CA LEU A 176 -0.54 -0.77 -1.44
C LEU A 176 -0.21 -1.36 -0.08
N TYR A 177 -0.99 -1.02 0.94
CA TYR A 177 -0.94 -1.70 2.24
C TYR A 177 -1.97 -2.82 2.26
N LEU A 178 -1.50 -4.06 2.24
CA LEU A 178 -2.32 -5.27 2.17
C LEU A 178 -2.00 -6.24 3.31
N GLY A 179 -1.36 -5.77 4.38
CA GLY A 179 -1.01 -6.60 5.54
C GLY A 179 -2.22 -7.31 6.17
N GLY A 180 -2.06 -8.56 6.61
CA GLY A 180 -3.12 -9.26 7.36
C GLY A 180 -4.35 -9.68 6.55
N ASN A 181 -4.21 -9.98 5.25
CA ASN A 181 -5.33 -10.23 4.33
C ASN A 181 -5.45 -11.66 3.80
N GLN A 182 -4.61 -12.59 4.27
CA GLN A 182 -4.61 -14.00 3.83
C GLN A 182 -4.40 -14.16 2.31
N ILE A 183 -3.52 -13.36 1.72
CA ILE A 183 -3.26 -13.33 0.27
C ILE A 183 -2.60 -14.62 -0.24
N GLY A 184 -1.66 -15.19 0.51
CA GLY A 184 -0.93 -16.41 0.16
C GLY A 184 -0.06 -16.28 -1.08
N ASP A 185 0.56 -17.39 -1.50
CA ASP A 185 1.59 -17.39 -2.54
C ASP A 185 1.08 -16.98 -3.92
N LYS A 186 -0.05 -17.54 -4.33
CA LYS A 186 -0.65 -17.27 -5.64
C LYS A 186 -1.08 -15.81 -5.75
N GLY A 187 -1.54 -15.22 -4.65
CA GLY A 187 -1.94 -13.82 -4.60
C GLY A 187 -0.73 -12.90 -4.70
N ALA A 188 0.36 -13.21 -3.99
CA ALA A 188 1.62 -12.46 -4.09
C ALA A 188 2.23 -12.52 -5.50
N LEU A 189 2.31 -13.70 -6.10
CA LEU A 189 2.78 -13.87 -7.49
C LEU A 189 1.89 -13.14 -8.49
N GLY A 190 0.56 -13.29 -8.38
CA GLY A 190 -0.40 -12.63 -9.27
C GLY A 190 -0.30 -11.11 -9.20
N LEU A 191 -0.26 -10.57 -7.98
CA LEU A 191 -0.10 -9.13 -7.75
C LEU A 191 1.20 -8.61 -8.35
N GLY A 192 2.34 -9.30 -8.12
CA GLY A 192 3.61 -8.93 -8.74
C GLY A 192 3.57 -8.99 -10.27
N SER A 193 2.86 -9.97 -10.83
CA SER A 193 2.76 -10.16 -12.29
C SER A 193 1.94 -9.07 -12.95
N ASP A 194 0.86 -8.63 -12.31
CA ASP A 194 0.06 -7.50 -12.79
C ASP A 194 0.86 -6.20 -12.73
N LEU A 195 1.60 -5.96 -11.64
CA LEU A 195 2.43 -4.77 -11.45
C LEU A 195 3.51 -4.60 -12.53
N ALA A 196 4.00 -5.68 -13.12
CA ALA A 196 4.94 -5.63 -14.24
C ALA A 196 4.40 -4.88 -15.47
N ASN A 197 3.08 -4.77 -15.61
CA ASN A 197 2.46 -4.06 -16.72
C ASN A 197 2.33 -2.54 -16.50
N TYR A 198 2.75 -2.04 -15.34
CA TYR A 198 2.64 -0.62 -14.98
C TYR A 198 3.85 0.13 -15.53
N THR A 199 3.79 0.47 -16.80
CA THR A 199 4.94 0.98 -17.55
C THR A 199 5.47 2.33 -17.06
N ASN A 200 4.69 3.13 -16.33
CA ASN A 200 5.17 4.41 -15.77
C ASN A 200 5.53 4.35 -14.28
N LEU A 201 5.40 3.17 -13.65
CA LEU A 201 5.62 3.02 -12.21
C LEU A 201 7.11 3.08 -11.87
N SER A 202 7.49 4.13 -11.13
CA SER A 202 8.86 4.35 -10.66
C SER A 202 9.02 4.19 -9.15
N ASN A 203 7.93 4.36 -8.40
CA ASN A 203 7.89 4.24 -6.95
C ASN A 203 6.82 3.24 -6.52
N LEU A 204 7.24 2.12 -5.93
CA LEU A 204 6.35 1.10 -5.39
C LEU A 204 6.61 0.91 -3.90
N THR A 205 5.57 1.08 -3.10
CA THR A 205 5.50 0.54 -1.74
C THR A 205 4.45 -0.55 -1.69
N LEU A 206 4.85 -1.75 -1.29
CA LEU A 206 3.96 -2.91 -1.22
C LEU A 206 4.12 -3.57 0.14
N ASP A 207 3.07 -3.52 0.96
CA ASP A 207 3.01 -4.24 2.22
C ASP A 207 2.16 -5.50 2.10
N LEU A 208 2.83 -6.65 2.17
CA LEU A 208 2.27 -7.98 2.18
C LEU A 208 2.60 -8.70 3.50
N GLY A 209 2.80 -7.97 4.60
CA GLY A 209 3.03 -8.56 5.92
C GLY A 209 1.87 -9.44 6.39
N ILE A 210 2.15 -10.48 7.17
CA ILE A 210 1.11 -11.32 7.81
C ILE A 210 0.10 -11.89 6.78
N ASN A 211 0.59 -12.43 5.66
CA ASN A 211 -0.25 -12.90 4.55
C ASN A 211 -0.10 -14.39 4.20
N LYS A 212 0.58 -15.17 5.06
CA LYS A 212 0.84 -16.61 4.84
C LYS A 212 1.62 -16.89 3.55
N ILE A 213 2.51 -15.98 3.16
CA ILE A 213 3.40 -16.13 2.00
C ILE A 213 4.59 -17.02 2.41
N ASN A 214 4.89 -18.05 1.61
CA ASN A 214 6.04 -18.93 1.80
C ASN A 214 7.09 -18.75 0.69
N ALA A 215 7.98 -19.75 0.54
CA ALA A 215 9.03 -19.72 -0.46
C ALA A 215 8.53 -19.53 -1.91
N LEU A 216 7.42 -20.16 -2.29
CA LEU A 216 6.86 -20.05 -3.65
C LEU A 216 6.36 -18.64 -3.92
N GLY A 217 5.61 -18.05 -2.99
CA GLY A 217 5.09 -16.70 -3.14
C GLY A 217 6.19 -15.65 -3.15
N ALA A 218 7.18 -15.76 -2.26
CA ALA A 218 8.31 -14.82 -2.21
C ALA A 218 9.18 -14.88 -3.48
N SER A 219 9.51 -16.08 -3.96
CA SER A 219 10.27 -16.23 -5.20
C SER A 219 9.46 -15.74 -6.41
N GLY A 220 8.17 -16.07 -6.48
CA GLY A 220 7.29 -15.63 -7.55
C GLY A 220 7.15 -14.11 -7.60
N LEU A 221 6.96 -13.48 -6.44
CA LEU A 221 6.91 -12.02 -6.30
C LEU A 221 8.21 -11.37 -6.75
N GLY A 222 9.36 -11.88 -6.32
CA GLY A 222 10.68 -11.37 -6.75
C GLY A 222 10.87 -11.43 -8.25
N SER A 223 10.57 -12.59 -8.86
CA SER A 223 10.66 -12.75 -10.33
C SER A 223 9.68 -11.87 -11.09
N ALA A 224 8.50 -11.59 -10.53
CA ALA A 224 7.52 -10.74 -11.18
C ALA A 224 7.89 -9.25 -11.09
N LEU A 225 8.35 -8.79 -9.92
CA LEU A 225 8.82 -7.41 -9.72
C LEU A 225 10.09 -7.10 -10.54
N ALA A 226 10.89 -8.12 -10.89
CA ALA A 226 11.98 -7.98 -11.84
C ALA A 226 11.56 -7.37 -13.19
N ASN A 227 10.33 -7.64 -13.61
CA ASN A 227 9.78 -7.16 -14.88
C ASN A 227 9.24 -5.72 -14.79
N CYS A 228 9.22 -5.11 -13.60
CA CYS A 228 8.90 -3.68 -13.44
C CYS A 228 10.09 -2.83 -13.87
N THR A 229 10.31 -2.72 -15.18
CA THR A 229 11.55 -2.18 -15.75
C THR A 229 11.82 -0.72 -15.42
N ASN A 230 10.80 0.09 -15.11
CA ASN A 230 10.95 1.51 -14.76
C ASN A 230 11.03 1.76 -13.24
N LEU A 231 11.00 0.70 -12.43
CA LEU A 231 11.00 0.82 -10.98
C LEU A 231 12.38 1.21 -10.45
N SER A 232 12.48 2.40 -9.85
CA SER A 232 13.71 2.92 -9.23
C SER A 232 13.67 2.88 -7.70
N ASN A 233 12.47 2.89 -7.12
CA ASN A 233 12.25 2.85 -5.68
C ASN A 233 11.29 1.72 -5.31
N LEU A 234 11.77 0.74 -4.55
CA LEU A 234 10.97 -0.37 -4.04
C LEU A 234 11.05 -0.42 -2.51
N THR A 235 9.89 -0.31 -1.87
CA THR A 235 9.70 -0.67 -0.46
C THR A 235 8.79 -1.89 -0.39
N LEU A 236 9.32 -3.00 0.12
CA LEU A 236 8.62 -4.26 0.21
C LEU A 236 8.56 -4.75 1.66
N TYR A 237 7.37 -4.76 2.24
CA TYR A 237 7.13 -5.35 3.55
C TYR A 237 6.59 -6.78 3.38
N LEU A 238 7.34 -7.74 3.91
CA LEU A 238 7.02 -9.17 3.90
C LEU A 238 7.09 -9.75 5.32
N HIS A 239 6.99 -8.91 6.35
CA HIS A 239 7.13 -9.31 7.74
C HIS A 239 6.04 -10.30 8.18
N GLY A 240 6.32 -11.16 9.16
CA GLY A 240 5.31 -12.06 9.74
C GLY A 240 4.75 -13.10 8.75
N ASN A 241 5.54 -13.50 7.75
CA ASN A 241 5.17 -14.53 6.78
C ASN A 241 5.91 -15.86 7.09
N GLN A 242 5.88 -16.80 6.15
CA GLN A 242 6.49 -18.14 6.26
C GLN A 242 7.65 -18.31 5.30
N ILE A 243 8.39 -17.22 5.02
CA ILE A 243 9.49 -17.21 4.06
C ILE A 243 10.71 -17.86 4.71
N GLY A 244 11.17 -18.98 4.14
CA GLY A 244 12.42 -19.66 4.51
C GLY A 244 13.54 -19.38 3.51
N ASP A 245 14.66 -20.10 3.62
CA ASP A 245 15.87 -19.87 2.82
C ASP A 245 15.64 -19.85 1.32
N LYS A 246 14.87 -20.83 0.80
CA LYS A 246 14.54 -20.90 -0.63
C LYS A 246 13.75 -19.68 -1.10
N GLY A 247 12.87 -19.16 -0.26
CA GLY A 247 12.07 -17.98 -0.56
C GLY A 247 12.89 -16.71 -0.56
N ALA A 248 13.77 -16.54 0.43
CA ALA A 248 14.69 -15.41 0.52
C ALA A 248 15.65 -15.39 -0.67
N LEU A 249 16.28 -16.52 -1.00
CA LEU A 249 17.14 -16.65 -2.17
C LEU A 249 16.37 -16.35 -3.46
N GLY A 250 15.18 -16.94 -3.65
CA GLY A 250 14.37 -16.71 -4.84
C GLY A 250 13.92 -15.25 -5.00
N LEU A 251 13.54 -14.60 -3.91
CA LEU A 251 13.22 -13.17 -3.89
C LEU A 251 14.42 -12.33 -4.32
N GLY A 252 15.59 -12.60 -3.76
CA GLY A 252 16.85 -11.92 -4.10
C GLY A 252 17.25 -12.10 -5.56
N SER A 253 17.23 -13.35 -6.04
CA SER A 253 17.55 -13.67 -7.45
C SER A 253 16.57 -13.07 -8.44
N GLY A 254 15.30 -12.92 -8.07
CA GLY A 254 14.32 -12.19 -8.88
C GLY A 254 14.67 -10.71 -8.96
N LEU A 255 14.78 -10.05 -7.81
CA LEU A 255 15.08 -8.61 -7.73
C LEU A 255 16.46 -8.24 -8.29
N ALA A 256 17.42 -9.17 -8.31
CA ALA A 256 18.72 -9.00 -8.96
C ALA A 256 18.62 -8.54 -10.43
N ASN A 257 17.52 -8.86 -11.12
CA ASN A 257 17.28 -8.47 -12.50
C ASN A 257 16.65 -7.07 -12.65
N SER A 258 16.27 -6.41 -11.55
CA SER A 258 15.76 -5.03 -11.55
C SER A 258 16.92 -4.04 -11.73
N THR A 259 17.39 -3.88 -12.97
CA THR A 259 18.58 -3.09 -13.29
C THR A 259 18.44 -1.60 -13.02
N ASN A 260 17.21 -1.05 -12.98
CA ASN A 260 16.95 0.36 -12.70
C ASN A 260 16.73 0.67 -11.20
N LEU A 261 16.74 -0.35 -10.34
CA LEU A 261 16.47 -0.19 -8.93
C LEU A 261 17.62 0.53 -8.22
N GLN A 262 17.33 1.69 -7.64
CA GLN A 262 18.29 2.53 -6.93
C GLN A 262 18.10 2.49 -5.42
N ASN A 263 16.86 2.35 -4.97
CA ASN A 263 16.47 2.36 -3.56
C ASN A 263 15.65 1.11 -3.26
N LEU A 264 16.16 0.28 -2.35
CA LEU A 264 15.49 -0.92 -1.88
C LEU A 264 15.32 -0.88 -0.37
N THR A 265 14.08 -0.93 0.08
CA THR A 265 13.74 -1.26 1.48
C THR A 265 13.07 -2.63 1.50
N LEU A 266 13.70 -3.61 2.13
CA LEU A 266 13.19 -4.96 2.24
C LEU A 266 13.01 -5.34 3.72
N ILE A 267 11.76 -5.49 4.14
CA ILE A 267 11.39 -5.83 5.52
C ILE A 267 10.90 -7.28 5.58
N LEU A 268 11.79 -8.17 6.00
CA LEU A 268 11.56 -9.62 6.13
C LEU A 268 11.46 -10.07 7.59
N SER A 269 11.23 -9.16 8.52
CA SER A 269 11.23 -9.49 9.95
C SER A 269 10.16 -10.50 10.34
N GLY A 270 10.44 -11.42 11.27
CA GLY A 270 9.44 -12.40 11.73
C GLY A 270 9.12 -13.48 10.69
N ASN A 271 10.14 -13.95 9.97
CA ASN A 271 10.04 -15.06 9.00
C ASN A 271 10.89 -16.26 9.47
N GLN A 272 11.22 -17.18 8.56
CA GLN A 272 11.96 -18.40 8.83
C GLN A 272 13.30 -18.44 8.07
N VAL A 273 13.84 -17.27 7.71
CA VAL A 273 15.10 -17.14 6.97
C VAL A 273 16.27 -17.55 7.87
N GLY A 274 17.05 -18.53 7.44
CA GLY A 274 18.28 -18.97 8.08
C GLY A 274 19.54 -18.41 7.40
N ASP A 275 20.68 -18.99 7.75
CA ASP A 275 22.00 -18.51 7.30
C ASP A 275 22.15 -18.54 5.78
N ILE A 276 21.70 -19.61 5.13
CA ILE A 276 21.79 -19.80 3.69
C ILE A 276 20.88 -18.80 2.96
N GLY A 277 19.66 -18.59 3.47
CA GLY A 277 18.72 -17.65 2.89
C GLY A 277 19.19 -16.21 2.99
N ALA A 278 19.73 -15.82 4.15
CA ALA A 278 20.22 -14.48 4.40
C ALA A 278 21.43 -14.16 3.50
N SER A 279 22.46 -15.01 3.53
CA SER A 279 23.66 -14.85 2.71
C SER A 279 23.34 -14.89 1.21
N GLY A 280 22.48 -15.81 0.78
CA GLY A 280 22.04 -15.95 -0.60
C GLY A 280 21.23 -14.76 -1.11
N LEU A 281 20.30 -14.24 -0.30
CA LEU A 281 19.54 -13.03 -0.63
C LEU A 281 20.48 -11.82 -0.79
N ALA A 282 21.40 -11.59 0.15
CA ALA A 282 22.36 -10.50 0.04
C ALA A 282 23.33 -10.67 -1.14
N SER A 283 23.77 -11.90 -1.42
CA SER A 283 24.65 -12.16 -2.58
C SER A 283 23.92 -11.92 -3.90
N ALA A 284 22.64 -12.28 -4.00
CA ALA A 284 21.86 -12.08 -5.21
C ALA A 284 21.61 -10.58 -5.46
N LEU A 285 21.23 -9.83 -4.42
CA LEU A 285 20.98 -8.38 -4.51
C LEU A 285 22.26 -7.58 -4.83
N ALA A 286 23.46 -8.13 -4.63
CA ALA A 286 24.71 -7.48 -5.06
C ALA A 286 24.77 -7.29 -6.60
N ASN A 287 23.98 -8.05 -7.36
CA ASN A 287 23.84 -7.90 -8.81
C ASN A 287 22.96 -6.70 -9.22
N CYS A 288 22.23 -6.08 -8.28
CA CYS A 288 21.54 -4.81 -8.52
C CYS A 288 22.57 -3.68 -8.61
N THR A 289 23.26 -3.57 -9.75
CA THR A 289 24.41 -2.68 -9.91
C THR A 289 24.11 -1.20 -9.71
N ASN A 290 22.86 -0.75 -9.91
CA ASN A 290 22.47 0.65 -9.68
C ASN A 290 21.97 0.92 -8.25
N LEU A 291 21.98 -0.08 -7.36
CA LEU A 291 21.48 0.06 -6.00
C LEU A 291 22.43 0.96 -5.18
N SER A 292 21.90 2.09 -4.74
CA SER A 292 22.63 3.10 -3.95
C SER A 292 22.16 3.17 -2.50
N ASN A 293 20.92 2.79 -2.22
CA ASN A 293 20.36 2.79 -0.87
C ASN A 293 19.69 1.45 -0.58
N LEU A 294 20.13 0.80 0.49
CA LEU A 294 19.60 -0.49 0.95
C LEU A 294 19.21 -0.39 2.41
N THR A 295 17.91 -0.53 2.69
CA THR A 295 17.40 -0.84 4.03
C THR A 295 16.98 -2.29 4.06
N PHE A 296 17.57 -3.06 4.97
CA PHE A 296 17.39 -4.49 5.04
C PHE A 296 17.09 -4.91 6.48
N ASN A 297 15.84 -5.30 6.73
CA ASN A 297 15.42 -5.76 8.04
C ASN A 297 15.12 -7.25 8.03
N LEU A 298 15.98 -8.01 8.71
CA LEU A 298 15.91 -9.46 8.86
C LEU A 298 15.67 -9.85 10.33
N SER A 299 15.23 -8.94 11.20
CA SER A 299 15.00 -9.27 12.62
C SER A 299 14.02 -10.43 12.81
N HIS A 300 14.11 -11.12 13.94
CA HIS A 300 13.22 -12.23 14.29
C HIS A 300 13.14 -13.32 13.21
N ASN A 301 14.29 -13.75 12.71
CA ASN A 301 14.48 -14.87 11.79
C ASN A 301 15.33 -15.96 12.48
N LYS A 302 15.95 -16.87 11.72
CA LYS A 302 16.77 -18.00 12.19
C LYS A 302 18.25 -17.82 11.79
N ILE A 303 18.73 -16.58 11.81
CA ILE A 303 20.10 -16.22 11.38
C ILE A 303 21.03 -16.36 12.59
N GLY A 304 22.03 -17.22 12.45
CA GLY A 304 23.14 -17.37 13.38
C GLY A 304 24.39 -16.60 12.94
N GLU A 305 25.52 -16.91 13.58
CA GLU A 305 26.81 -16.25 13.30
C GLU A 305 27.30 -16.48 11.87
N ILE A 306 27.09 -17.68 11.32
CA ILE A 306 27.47 -18.01 9.94
C ILE A 306 26.68 -17.15 8.95
N GLY A 307 25.37 -16.99 9.15
CA GLY A 307 24.55 -16.14 8.31
C GLY A 307 24.89 -14.67 8.43
N ALA A 308 25.18 -14.18 9.63
CA ALA A 308 25.64 -12.80 9.84
C ALA A 308 26.98 -12.52 9.15
N SER A 309 27.95 -13.45 9.26
CA SER A 309 29.23 -13.36 8.56
C SER A 309 29.06 -13.42 7.03
N GLY A 310 28.19 -14.31 6.55
CA GLY A 310 27.85 -14.42 5.13
C GLY A 310 27.18 -13.15 4.58
N LEU A 311 26.26 -12.54 5.35
CA LEU A 311 25.67 -11.25 5.01
C LEU A 311 26.74 -10.17 4.90
N GLY A 312 27.63 -10.05 5.89
CA GLY A 312 28.74 -9.07 5.85
C GLY A 312 29.64 -9.26 4.64
N SER A 313 29.97 -10.51 4.32
CA SER A 313 30.79 -10.87 3.15
C SER A 313 30.09 -10.50 1.83
N SER A 314 28.79 -10.79 1.71
CA SER A 314 28.00 -10.43 0.52
C SER A 314 27.85 -8.92 0.36
N LEU A 315 27.64 -8.19 1.46
CA LEU A 315 27.50 -6.73 1.47
C LEU A 315 28.78 -6.01 1.05
N ALA A 316 29.95 -6.61 1.26
CA ALA A 316 31.23 -6.07 0.77
C ALA A 316 31.33 -6.01 -0.76
N ASN A 317 30.48 -6.76 -1.49
CA ASN A 317 30.47 -6.75 -2.96
C ASN A 317 29.63 -5.61 -3.56
N TYR A 318 28.96 -4.80 -2.75
CA TYR A 318 28.13 -3.69 -3.23
C TYR A 318 29.01 -2.47 -3.50
N SER A 319 29.35 -2.25 -4.77
CA SER A 319 30.26 -1.18 -5.17
C SER A 319 29.65 0.22 -5.19
N ASN A 320 28.33 0.34 -5.35
CA ASN A 320 27.63 1.62 -5.53
C ASN A 320 26.78 2.05 -4.32
N LEU A 321 26.83 1.30 -3.23
CA LEU A 321 26.01 1.56 -2.04
C LEU A 321 26.52 2.79 -1.29
N SER A 322 25.66 3.80 -1.17
CA SER A 322 25.91 5.03 -0.42
C SER A 322 25.31 4.99 0.98
N ASN A 323 24.15 4.34 1.14
CA ASN A 323 23.51 4.16 2.45
C ASN A 323 23.10 2.70 2.67
N LEU A 324 23.50 2.17 3.83
CA LEU A 324 23.11 0.84 4.30
C LEU A 324 22.48 0.95 5.68
N ALA A 325 21.24 0.49 5.82
CA ALA A 325 20.62 0.22 7.10
C ALA A 325 20.36 -1.28 7.22
N LEU A 326 21.06 -1.96 8.13
CA LEU A 326 20.94 -3.40 8.37
C LEU A 326 20.40 -3.66 9.77
N ILE A 327 19.26 -4.34 9.88
CA ILE A 327 18.60 -4.67 11.15
C ILE A 327 18.56 -6.18 11.32
N LEU A 328 19.33 -6.71 12.28
CA LEU A 328 19.55 -8.14 12.50
C LEU A 328 19.18 -8.61 13.92
N TRP A 329 18.15 -8.07 14.56
CA TRP A 329 17.80 -8.54 15.91
C TRP A 329 17.33 -10.01 15.91
N GLN A 330 18.19 -10.95 16.30
CA GLN A 330 17.86 -12.38 16.39
C GLN A 330 17.76 -12.84 17.85
N LYS A 331 16.94 -13.87 18.10
CA LYS A 331 16.88 -14.53 19.41
C LYS A 331 18.12 -15.41 19.71
N GLN A 332 18.92 -15.73 18.68
CA GLN A 332 20.01 -16.70 18.76
C GLN A 332 21.39 -16.08 19.09
N PHE A 333 21.53 -14.75 19.12
CA PHE A 333 22.80 -14.09 19.52
C PHE A 333 23.09 -14.10 21.03
N ILE A 334 22.33 -14.88 21.81
CA ILE A 334 22.59 -15.03 23.25
C ILE A 334 23.74 -16.03 23.42
N CYS A 335 24.99 -15.55 23.26
CA CYS A 335 26.15 -16.26 23.78
C CYS A 335 26.09 -16.18 25.31
N PHE A 336 25.75 -17.30 25.97
CA PHE A 336 26.21 -17.49 27.34
C PHE A 336 27.71 -17.79 27.25
N GLY A 337 28.55 -16.79 27.53
CA GLY A 337 29.96 -17.03 27.81
C GLY A 337 30.06 -17.91 29.05
N GLN A 338 30.74 -19.06 28.91
CA GLN A 338 31.37 -19.74 30.05
C GLN A 338 32.77 -19.20 30.25
#